data_AF-A0A820PRM2-F1
#
_entry.id   AF-A0A820PRM2-F1
#
_cell.length_a   1.000
_cell.length_b   1.000
_cell.length_c   1.000
_cell.angle_alpha   90.00
_cell.angle_beta   90.00
_cell.angle_gamma   90.00
#
_symmetry.space_group_name_H-M   'P 1'
#
loop_
_entity.id
_entity.type
_entity.pdbx_description
1 polymer ?
#
loop_
_entity_poly.entity_id
_entity_poly.type
_entity_poly.pdbx_seq_one_letter_code
_entity_poly.pdbx_strand_id
1 'polypeptide(L)' 'MAAKFTSESRRRLALVIGIGDYENVRKLNNPQNDARALSSLLRRIRFTTADQQLDKTCNQLKH' A
#
# COMPACT_ATOMS: atom_id res chain seq x y z
N MET A 1 -39.06 -0.19 17.24
CA MET A 1 -38.40 -0.17 15.92
C MET A 1 -36.94 0.20 16.16
N ALA A 2 -36.04 -0.79 16.17
CA ALA A 2 -34.64 -0.58 16.55
C ALA A 2 -33.88 0.15 15.44
N ALA A 3 -33.16 1.22 15.79
CA ALA A 3 -32.30 1.95 14.87
C ALA A 3 -31.19 1.02 14.36
N LYS A 4 -31.14 0.82 13.05
CA LYS A 4 -30.00 0.20 12.35
C LYS A 4 -28.80 1.14 12.52
N PHE A 5 -27.84 0.79 13.38
CA PHE A 5 -26.49 1.32 13.28
C PHE A 5 -25.84 0.73 12.03
N THR A 6 -26.07 1.36 10.87
CA THR A 6 -25.23 1.13 9.70
C THR A 6 -23.89 1.79 9.99
N SER A 7 -22.90 0.99 10.38
CA SER A 7 -21.51 1.41 10.36
C SER A 7 -21.18 1.87 8.94
N GLU A 8 -21.28 3.17 8.67
CA GLU A 8 -20.65 3.83 7.53
C GLU A 8 -19.21 3.35 7.51
N SER A 9 -18.90 2.46 6.58
CA SER A 9 -17.60 1.81 6.51
C SER A 9 -16.60 2.90 6.14
N ARG A 10 -15.89 3.47 7.13
CA ARG A 10 -14.86 4.49 6.89
C ARG A 10 -13.96 4.01 5.75
N ARG A 11 -13.78 4.85 4.72
CA ARG A 11 -12.96 4.52 3.55
C ARG A 11 -11.57 4.11 4.03
N ARG A 12 -11.12 2.94 3.58
CA ARG A 12 -9.82 2.36 3.96
C ARG A 12 -8.85 2.60 2.82
N LEU A 13 -7.85 3.44 3.02
CA LEU A 13 -6.86 3.79 1.99
C LEU A 13 -5.49 3.26 2.42
N ALA A 14 -4.73 2.73 1.45
CA ALA A 14 -3.37 2.26 1.68
C ALA A 14 -2.45 2.68 0.52
N LEU A 15 -1.22 3.01 0.90
CA LEU A 15 -0.08 3.20 0.01
C LEU A 15 0.97 2.16 0.38
N VAL A 16 1.34 1.31 -0.56
CA VAL A 16 2.37 0.28 -0.38
C VAL A 16 3.61 0.71 -1.14
N ILE A 17 4.73 0.85 -0.43
CA ILE A 17 6.00 1.28 -1.00
C ILE A 17 6.98 0.11 -0.93
N GLY A 18 7.50 -0.31 -2.09
CA GLY A 18 8.55 -1.33 -2.19
C GLY A 18 9.84 -0.70 -2.69
N ILE A 19 10.85 -0.54 -1.82
CA ILE A 19 12.16 0.00 -2.19
C ILE A 19 13.20 -1.13 -2.11
N GLY A 20 13.75 -1.51 -3.25
CA GLY A 20 14.86 -2.45 -3.37
C GLY A 20 16.06 -1.91 -4.13
N ASP A 21 15.86 -0.93 -5.00
CA ASP A 21 16.92 -0.33 -5.82
C ASP A 21 17.64 0.82 -5.11
N TYR A 22 18.34 0.51 -4.02
CA TYR A 22 19.13 1.52 -3.30
C TYR A 22 20.42 1.87 -4.05
N GLU A 23 20.75 3.17 -4.09
CA GLU A 23 21.96 3.67 -4.78
C GLU A 23 23.25 3.41 -3.98
N ASN A 24 23.22 3.61 -2.66
CA ASN A 24 24.42 3.64 -1.82
C ASN A 24 24.65 2.35 -1.01
N VAL A 25 23.72 1.39 -1.10
CA VAL A 25 23.79 0.11 -0.38
C VAL A 25 23.36 -1.02 -1.30
N ARG A 26 23.62 -2.26 -0.87
CA ARG A 26 23.25 -3.44 -1.67
C ARG A 26 21.74 -3.47 -1.92
N LYS A 27 21.38 -3.71 -3.18
CA LYS A 27 19.99 -3.88 -3.60
C LYS A 27 19.30 -5.02 -2.86
N LEU A 28 18.02 -4.86 -2.61
CA LEU A 28 17.15 -5.89 -2.05
C LEU A 28 16.36 -6.55 -3.16
N ASN A 29 16.29 -7.88 -3.15
CA ASN A 29 15.79 -8.65 -4.30
C ASN A 29 14.26 -8.81 -4.31
N ASN A 30 13.60 -8.60 -3.17
CA ASN A 30 12.20 -8.96 -2.97
C ASN A 30 11.18 -7.82 -2.68
N PRO A 31 11.55 -6.55 -2.41
CA PRO A 31 10.57 -5.52 -2.07
C PRO A 31 9.43 -5.34 -3.08
N GLN A 32 9.70 -5.52 -4.38
CA GLN A 32 8.66 -5.45 -5.42
C GLN A 32 7.62 -6.57 -5.29
N ASN A 33 8.05 -7.79 -4.97
CA ASN A 33 7.15 -8.93 -4.78
C ASN A 33 6.36 -8.76 -3.47
N ASP A 34 7.00 -8.30 -2.40
CA ASP A 34 6.35 -8.05 -1.11
C ASP A 34 5.29 -6.95 -1.23
N ALA A 35 5.61 -5.86 -1.93
CA ALA A 35 4.65 -4.81 -2.21
C ALA A 35 3.44 -5.33 -3.00
N ARG A 36 3.66 -6.22 -3.99
CA ARG A 36 2.59 -6.87 -4.77
C ARG A 36 1.71 -7.79 -3.94
N ALA A 37 2.31 -8.61 -3.09
CA ALA A 37 1.59 -9.50 -2.19
C ALA A 37 0.73 -8.70 -1.20
N LEU A 38 1.32 -7.68 -0.58
CA LEU A 38 0.66 -6.87 0.43
C LEU A 38 -0.49 -6.03 -0.16
N SER A 39 -0.27 -5.38 -1.30
CA SER A 39 -1.35 -4.61 -1.96
C SER A 39 -2.53 -5.51 -2.36
N SER A 40 -2.25 -6.75 -2.78
CA SER A 40 -3.28 -7.73 -3.12
C SER A 40 -4.06 -8.20 -1.88
N LEU A 41 -3.37 -8.41 -0.76
CA LEU A 41 -4.01 -8.71 0.52
C LEU A 41 -4.89 -7.55 0.99
N LEU A 42 -4.39 -6.31 0.91
CA LEU A 42 -5.12 -5.10 1.31
C LEU A 42 -6.43 -4.92 0.52
N ARG A 43 -6.38 -5.14 -0.80
CA ARG A 43 -7.58 -5.17 -1.65
C ARG A 43 -8.58 -6.24 -1.18
N ARG A 44 -8.11 -7.45 -0.84
CA ARG A 44 -8.97 -8.54 -0.34
C ARG A 44 -9.68 -8.20 0.97
N ILE A 45 -9.02 -7.44 1.86
CA ILE A 45 -9.59 -7.03 3.16
C ILE A 45 -10.33 -5.68 3.10
N ARG A 46 -10.82 -5.31 1.91
CA ARG A 46 -11.69 -4.16 1.65
C ARG A 46 -11.04 -2.80 1.90
N PHE A 47 -9.74 -2.66 1.62
CA PHE A 47 -9.19 -1.34 1.34
C PHE A 47 -9.75 -0.81 0.02
N THR A 48 -10.35 0.38 0.07
CA THR A 48 -10.89 1.12 -1.07
C THR A 48 -9.80 1.40 -2.10
N THR A 49 -8.60 1.74 -1.65
CA THR A 49 -7.42 1.95 -2.50
C THR A 49 -6.21 1.28 -1.87
N ALA A 50 -5.39 0.63 -2.68
CA ALA A 50 -4.12 0.03 -2.29
C ALA A 50 -3.09 0.30 -3.39
N ASP A 51 -2.63 1.55 -3.45
CA ASP A 51 -1.69 2.01 -4.47
C ASP A 51 -0.29 1.47 -4.20
N GLN A 52 0.49 1.33 -5.27
CA GLN A 52 1.85 0.82 -5.20
C GLN A 52 2.82 1.84 -5.75
N GLN A 53 3.92 2.03 -5.03
CA GLN A 53 5.06 2.83 -5.47
C GLN A 53 6.31 1.98 -5.33
N LEU A 54 7.05 1.80 -6.41
CA LEU A 54 8.25 0.98 -6.44
C LEU A 54 9.44 1.85 -6.76
N ASP A 55 10.52 1.66 -5.99
CA ASP A 55 11.84 2.25 -6.25
C ASP A 55 11.80 3.76 -6.56
N LYS A 56 10.90 4.46 -5.86
CA LYS A 56 10.75 5.91 -5.98
C LYS A 56 11.75 6.65 -5.11
N THR A 57 12.29 7.73 -5.64
CA THR A 57 13.10 8.68 -4.88
C THR A 57 12.23 9.45 -3.88
N CYS A 58 12.87 10.04 -2.87
CA CYS A 58 12.21 10.85 -1.86
C CYS A 58 11.33 11.97 -2.46
N ASN A 59 11.77 12.60 -3.56
CA ASN A 59 11.00 13.65 -4.22
C ASN A 59 9.77 13.14 -4.96
N GLN A 60 9.79 11.89 -5.45
CA GLN A 60 8.66 11.29 -6.16
C GLN A 60 7.59 10.72 -5.20
N LEU A 61 7.91 10.61 -3.91
CA LEU A 61 6.99 10.17 -2.85
C LEU A 61 6.36 11.34 -2.08
N LYS A 62 6.92 12.55 -2.19
CA LYS A 62 6.32 13.77 -1.68
C LYS A 62 5.23 14.21 -2.65
N HIS A 63 4.01 14.33 -2.14
CA HIS A 63 2.89 14.96 -2.83
C HIS A 63 2.99 16.48 -2.71
#